data_AF-A0A357JIC0-F1
#
_entry.id   AF-A0A357JIC0-F1
#
_cell.length_a   1.000
_cell.length_b   1.000
_cell.length_c   1.000
_cell.angle_alpha   90.00
_cell.angle_beta   90.00
_cell.angle_gamma   90.00
#
_symmetry.space_group_name_H-M   'P 1'
#
loop_
_entity.id
_entity.type
_entity.pdbx_description
1 polymer ?
#
loop_
_entity_poly.entity_id
_entity_poly.type
_entity_poly.pdbx_seq_one_letter_code
_entity_poly.pdbx_strand_id
1 'polypeptide(L)'
;MHGLTTKFNVLYNGQIAFDQAKLQIDDNYEDNFWKLLPIEPLKIEEKVIEVLNLPSASNGKPQQESQSESTAQGFDKAEEKAIKAIQKHSMDINGRERNKQIDDAYLLLGKARYFSQRFVPALEAFNFILENHTKNGLKDQARVWQAK
;
A
#
# COMPACT_ATOMS: atom_id res chain seq x y z
N MET A 1 31.60 6.86 1.75
CA MET A 1 30.58 6.01 1.07
C MET A 1 29.51 5.52 2.06
N HIS A 2 28.74 6.40 2.71
CA HIS A 2 27.69 6.00 3.71
C HIS A 2 26.33 6.72 3.50
N GLY A 3 26.25 7.71 2.59
CA GLY A 3 25.02 8.47 2.33
C GLY A 3 24.07 7.81 1.32
N LEU A 4 24.60 7.12 0.31
CA LEU A 4 23.79 6.44 -0.71
C LEU A 4 23.07 5.22 -0.13
N THR A 5 23.76 4.38 0.64
CA THR A 5 23.18 3.18 1.26
C THR A 5 21.98 3.53 2.13
N THR A 6 22.11 4.47 3.08
CA THR A 6 21.00 4.82 3.99
C THR A 6 19.75 5.33 3.27
N LYS A 7 19.91 6.13 2.19
CA LYS A 7 18.79 6.73 1.47
C LYS A 7 17.89 5.70 0.76
N PHE A 8 18.49 4.65 0.21
CA PHE A 8 17.75 3.60 -0.51
C PHE A 8 17.33 2.44 0.39
N ASN A 9 18.06 2.19 1.48
CA ASN A 9 17.86 1.00 2.31
C ASN A 9 16.44 0.89 2.90
N VAL A 10 15.83 2.00 3.35
CA VAL A 10 14.51 1.92 4.00
C VAL A 10 13.42 1.55 3.01
N LEU A 11 13.34 2.27 1.89
CA LEU A 11 12.34 2.02 0.85
C LEU A 11 12.54 0.66 0.18
N TYR A 12 13.80 0.30 -0.12
CA TYR A 12 14.15 -0.99 -0.73
C TYR A 12 13.73 -2.17 0.16
N ASN A 13 14.02 -2.10 1.46
CA ASN A 13 13.59 -3.14 2.40
C ASN A 13 12.06 -3.20 2.54
N GLY A 14 11.37 -2.06 2.42
CA GLY A 14 9.91 -2.02 2.36
C GLY A 14 9.36 -2.72 1.12
N GLN A 15 9.97 -2.48 -0.05
CA GLN A 15 9.58 -3.13 -1.30
C GLN A 15 9.80 -4.64 -1.24
N ILE A 16 10.94 -5.10 -0.71
CA ILE A 16 11.20 -6.53 -0.51
C ILE A 16 10.14 -7.17 0.40
N ALA A 17 9.80 -6.52 1.51
CA ALA A 17 8.79 -7.03 2.43
C ALA A 17 7.41 -7.14 1.76
N PHE A 18 7.04 -6.15 0.95
CA PHE A 18 5.82 -6.16 0.16
C PHE A 18 5.81 -7.30 -0.87
N ASP A 19 6.89 -7.45 -1.64
CA ASP A 19 6.99 -8.46 -2.69
C ASP A 19 6.94 -9.88 -2.09
N GLN A 20 7.59 -10.10 -0.95
CA GLN A 20 7.51 -11.36 -0.20
C GLN A 20 6.10 -11.65 0.32
N ALA A 21 5.43 -10.64 0.88
CA ALA A 21 4.06 -10.79 1.38
C ALA A 21 3.08 -11.10 0.24
N LYS A 22 3.27 -10.45 -0.92
CA LYS A 22 2.48 -10.72 -2.12
C LYS A 22 2.71 -12.15 -2.62
N LEU A 23 3.97 -12.58 -2.72
CA LEU A 23 4.31 -13.94 -3.14
C LEU A 23 3.68 -14.99 -2.21
N GLN A 24 3.64 -14.73 -0.90
CA GLN A 24 2.95 -15.61 0.04
C GLN A 24 1.43 -15.67 -0.18
N ILE A 25 0.78 -14.57 -0.60
CA ILE A 25 -0.63 -14.61 -0.97
C ILE A 25 -0.81 -15.47 -2.23
N ASP A 26 0.01 -15.24 -3.24
CA ASP A 26 -0.06 -15.94 -4.52
C ASP A 26 0.20 -17.46 -4.33
N ASP A 27 1.17 -17.84 -3.50
CA ASP A 27 1.50 -19.25 -3.18
C ASP A 27 0.42 -19.96 -2.37
N ASN A 28 -0.31 -19.24 -1.51
CA ASN A 28 -1.39 -19.78 -0.69
C ASN A 28 -2.76 -19.76 -1.41
N TYR A 29 -2.82 -19.20 -2.62
CA TYR A 29 -4.04 -19.11 -3.39
C TYR A 29 -4.34 -20.43 -4.12
N GLU A 30 -5.52 -20.98 -3.87
CA GLU A 30 -6.01 -22.18 -4.57
C GLU A 30 -7.06 -21.78 -5.62
N ASP A 31 -6.79 -22.13 -6.89
CA ASP A 31 -7.67 -21.83 -8.01
C ASP A 31 -8.98 -22.62 -7.94
N ASN A 32 -10.10 -21.91 -8.13
CA ASN A 32 -11.39 -22.53 -8.38
C ASN A 32 -11.75 -22.42 -9.87
N PHE A 33 -11.42 -23.46 -10.64
CA PHE A 33 -11.65 -23.51 -12.09
C PHE A 33 -13.13 -23.49 -12.51
N TRP A 34 -14.07 -23.63 -11.57
CA TRP A 34 -15.51 -23.51 -11.84
C TRP A 34 -16.04 -22.09 -11.68
N LYS A 35 -15.21 -21.17 -11.17
CA LYS A 35 -15.54 -19.76 -11.01
C LYS A 35 -14.71 -18.93 -11.97
N LEU A 36 -15.21 -17.73 -12.28
CA LEU A 36 -14.43 -16.74 -12.98
C LEU A 36 -13.21 -16.37 -12.12
N LEU A 37 -12.02 -16.41 -12.71
CA LEU A 37 -10.79 -16.04 -12.02
C LEU A 37 -10.88 -14.57 -11.59
N PRO A 38 -10.61 -14.26 -10.30
CA PRO A 38 -10.59 -12.89 -9.84
C PRO A 38 -9.36 -12.17 -10.40
N ILE A 39 -9.47 -10.85 -10.53
CA ILE A 39 -8.35 -10.01 -10.98
C ILE A 39 -7.19 -10.02 -9.96
N GLU A 40 -7.50 -10.25 -8.68
CA GLU A 40 -6.52 -10.39 -7.60
C GLU A 40 -6.92 -11.50 -6.61
N PRO A 41 -5.97 -12.29 -6.08
CA PRO A 41 -6.20 -13.40 -5.16
C PRO A 41 -6.48 -12.94 -3.72
N LEU A 42 -7.18 -11.82 -3.55
CA LEU A 42 -7.51 -11.29 -2.23
C LEU A 42 -8.82 -11.90 -1.72
N LYS A 43 -8.75 -12.55 -0.56
CA LYS A 43 -9.94 -12.89 0.22
C LYS A 43 -10.34 -11.66 1.03
N ILE A 44 -11.26 -10.86 0.49
CA ILE A 44 -11.82 -9.71 1.20
C ILE A 44 -12.72 -10.25 2.31
N GLU A 45 -12.48 -9.84 3.54
CA GLU A 45 -13.32 -10.22 4.67
C GLU A 45 -14.72 -9.58 4.54
N GLU A 46 -15.78 -10.37 4.75
CA GLU A 46 -17.17 -9.90 4.63
C GLU A 46 -17.45 -8.69 5.54
N LYS A 47 -16.81 -8.64 6.71
CA LYS A 47 -16.87 -7.51 7.65
C LYS A 47 -16.36 -6.20 7.04
N VAL A 48 -15.36 -6.24 6.17
CA VAL A 48 -14.84 -5.03 5.49
C VAL A 48 -15.86 -4.51 4.49
N ILE A 49 -16.54 -5.40 3.78
CA ILE A 49 -17.61 -5.05 2.82
C ILE A 49 -18.78 -4.38 3.57
N GLU A 50 -19.15 -4.88 4.74
CA GLU A 50 -20.18 -4.26 5.58
C GLU A 50 -19.83 -2.84 6.03
N VAL A 51 -18.57 -2.60 6.45
CA VAL A 51 -18.10 -1.26 6.85
C VAL A 51 -18.09 -0.28 5.68
N LEU A 52 -17.73 -0.73 4.48
CA LEU A 52 -17.75 0.12 3.26
C LEU A 52 -19.16 0.48 2.80
N ASN A 53 -20.13 -0.43 3.00
CA ASN A 53 -21.52 -0.24 2.60
C ASN A 53 -22.35 0.58 3.60
N LEU A 54 -21.84 0.81 4.82
CA LEU A 54 -22.51 1.63 5.82
C LEU A 54 -22.20 3.12 5.57
N PRO A 55 -23.21 3.98 5.35
CA PRO A 55 -22.97 5.41 5.24
C PRO A 55 -22.57 5.98 6.61
N SER A 56 -21.25 6.12 6.79
CA SER A 56 -20.60 7.10 7.66
C SER A 56 -21.14 7.18 9.11
N ALA A 57 -20.89 6.17 9.95
CA ALA A 57 -20.90 6.34 11.41
C ALA A 57 -20.26 5.15 12.15
N SER A 58 -18.95 4.95 12.04
CA SER A 58 -18.21 4.31 13.15
C SER A 58 -16.72 4.60 13.06
N ASN A 59 -16.24 5.43 14.00
CA ASN A 59 -14.84 5.44 14.45
C ASN A 59 -14.53 4.17 15.26
N GLY A 60 -14.96 3.00 14.78
CA GLY A 60 -14.59 1.72 15.33
C GLY A 60 -13.35 1.25 14.59
N LYS A 61 -12.21 1.17 15.29
CA LYS A 61 -11.05 0.42 14.76
C LYS A 61 -11.57 -0.96 14.32
N PRO A 62 -11.45 -1.35 13.04
CA PRO A 62 -11.77 -2.71 12.65
C PRO A 62 -10.89 -3.63 13.50
N GLN A 63 -11.52 -4.44 14.36
CA GLN A 63 -10.82 -5.58 14.94
C GLN A 63 -10.53 -6.51 13.76
N GLN A 64 -9.28 -6.47 13.30
CA GLN A 64 -8.74 -7.40 12.32
C GLN A 64 -8.79 -8.79 12.94
N GLU A 65 -9.77 -9.59 12.54
CA GLU A 65 -9.81 -11.01 12.91
C GLU A 65 -9.12 -11.82 11.81
N SER A 66 -7.84 -12.09 12.06
CA SER A 66 -7.25 -13.42 11.86
C SER A 66 -7.52 -14.13 10.53
N GLN A 67 -7.13 -13.53 9.41
CA GLN A 67 -6.63 -14.35 8.30
C GLN A 67 -5.18 -14.01 7.96
N SER A 68 -4.31 -14.94 8.35
CA SER A 68 -2.84 -14.96 8.23
C SER A 68 -2.09 -13.83 8.92
N GLU A 69 -1.83 -14.00 10.22
CA GLU A 69 -0.90 -13.15 10.98
C GLU A 69 0.46 -12.97 10.27
N SER A 70 0.89 -13.94 9.45
CA SER A 70 2.15 -13.87 8.68
C SER A 70 2.10 -12.94 7.47
N THR A 71 1.02 -12.93 6.67
CA THR A 71 0.93 -12.08 5.48
C THR A 71 0.58 -10.65 5.85
N ALA A 72 -0.32 -10.45 6.83
CA ALA A 72 -0.61 -9.16 7.43
C ALA A 72 0.67 -8.50 7.98
N GLN A 73 1.51 -9.28 8.67
CA GLN A 73 2.79 -8.80 9.18
C GLN A 73 3.76 -8.40 8.07
N GLY A 74 3.69 -8.99 6.88
CA GLY A 74 4.49 -8.60 5.71
C GLY A 74 4.11 -7.22 5.17
N PHE A 75 2.82 -6.96 4.97
CA PHE A 75 2.32 -5.66 4.52
C PHE A 75 2.49 -4.57 5.58
N ASP A 76 2.28 -4.88 6.86
CA ASP A 76 2.50 -3.93 7.96
C ASP A 76 3.97 -3.49 8.04
N LYS A 77 4.92 -4.41 7.79
CA LYS A 77 6.34 -4.06 7.66
C LYS A 77 6.58 -3.13 6.47
N ALA A 78 5.98 -3.41 5.30
CA ALA A 78 6.10 -2.56 4.14
C ALA A 78 5.56 -1.14 4.40
N GLU A 79 4.40 -1.04 5.07
CA GLU A 79 3.81 0.22 5.50
C GLU A 79 4.73 0.98 6.48
N GLU A 80 5.24 0.32 7.53
CA GLU A 80 6.14 0.94 8.51
C GLU A 80 7.39 1.51 7.82
N LYS A 81 7.98 0.77 6.88
CA LYS A 81 9.15 1.23 6.12
C LYS A 81 8.80 2.39 5.18
N ALA A 82 7.65 2.34 4.51
CA ALA A 82 7.19 3.42 3.66
C ALA A 82 6.97 4.71 4.47
N ILE A 83 6.26 4.63 5.60
CA ILE A 83 6.04 5.76 6.52
C ILE A 83 7.37 6.32 7.01
N LYS A 84 8.30 5.45 7.42
CA LYS A 84 9.63 5.87 7.88
C LYS A 84 10.43 6.55 6.77
N ALA A 85 10.33 6.08 5.53
CA ALA A 85 10.98 6.71 4.38
C ALA A 85 10.40 8.10 4.12
N ILE A 86 9.07 8.24 4.17
CA ILE A 86 8.38 9.53 4.02
C ILE A 86 8.83 10.48 5.14
N GLN A 87 8.71 10.08 6.40
CA GLN A 87 9.04 10.92 7.56
C GLN A 87 10.50 11.38 7.59
N LYS A 88 11.46 10.51 7.22
CA LYS A 88 12.88 10.82 7.32
C LYS A 88 13.45 11.52 6.09
N HIS A 89 12.79 11.38 4.94
CA HIS A 89 13.36 11.81 3.66
C HIS A 89 12.45 12.73 2.85
N SER A 90 11.24 13.05 3.33
CA SER A 90 10.40 14.08 2.74
C SER A 90 11.06 15.45 2.90
N MET A 91 11.00 16.22 1.83
CA MET A 91 11.58 17.55 1.73
C MET A 91 10.61 18.43 0.94
N ASP A 92 9.57 18.89 1.62
CA ASP A 92 8.66 19.90 1.09
C ASP A 92 9.31 21.29 1.17
N ILE A 93 9.64 21.86 0.01
CA ILE A 93 10.16 23.22 -0.10
C ILE A 93 9.28 23.99 -1.07
N ASN A 94 8.55 24.98 -0.55
CA ASN A 94 7.59 25.81 -1.28
C ASN A 94 6.40 25.01 -1.86
N GLY A 95 5.86 24.04 -1.10
CA GLY A 95 4.73 23.22 -1.53
C GLY A 95 5.10 22.24 -2.64
N ARG A 96 6.37 21.85 -2.72
CA ARG A 96 6.90 20.92 -3.72
C ARG A 96 7.90 20.00 -3.07
N GLU A 97 7.61 18.71 -3.16
CA GLU A 97 8.50 17.64 -2.72
C GLU A 97 9.76 17.63 -3.62
N ARG A 98 10.93 17.83 -3.00
CA ARG A 98 12.22 17.82 -3.71
C ARG A 98 12.78 16.42 -3.87
N ASN A 99 12.42 15.50 -2.97
CA ASN A 99 12.94 14.14 -3.02
C ASN A 99 12.04 13.24 -3.87
N LYS A 100 12.52 12.92 -5.07
CA LYS A 100 11.84 12.06 -6.06
C LYS A 100 11.47 10.65 -5.55
N GLN A 101 12.06 10.18 -4.46
CA GLN A 101 11.81 8.84 -3.92
C GLN A 101 10.59 8.80 -2.99
N ILE A 102 10.09 9.96 -2.58
CA ILE A 102 8.92 10.06 -1.72
C ILE A 102 7.68 9.60 -2.49
N ASP A 103 7.63 9.92 -3.78
CA ASP A 103 6.65 9.43 -4.74
C ASP A 103 6.53 7.89 -4.68
N ASP A 104 7.67 7.20 -4.79
CA ASP A 104 7.75 5.74 -4.74
C ASP A 104 7.37 5.20 -3.34
N ALA A 105 7.70 5.95 -2.28
CA ALA A 105 7.31 5.60 -0.92
C ALA A 105 5.80 5.73 -0.69
N TYR A 106 5.14 6.77 -1.21
CA TYR A 106 3.68 6.89 -1.18
C TYR A 106 3.00 5.80 -2.02
N LEU A 107 3.59 5.42 -3.15
CA LEU A 107 3.07 4.33 -3.97
C LEU A 107 3.12 2.99 -3.21
N LEU A 108 4.25 2.71 -2.56
CA LEU A 108 4.41 1.53 -1.70
C LEU A 108 3.44 1.57 -0.53
N LEU A 109 3.25 2.73 0.11
CA LEU A 109 2.30 2.91 1.22
C LEU A 109 0.87 2.58 0.79
N GLY A 110 0.42 3.12 -0.34
CA GLY A 110 -0.92 2.86 -0.88
C GLY A 110 -1.12 1.38 -1.20
N LYS A 111 -0.14 0.75 -1.86
CA LYS A 111 -0.16 -0.69 -2.15
C LYS A 111 -0.24 -1.51 -0.86
N ALA A 112 0.66 -1.28 0.10
CA ALA A 112 0.66 -2.01 1.36
C ALA A 112 -0.70 -1.92 2.07
N ARG A 113 -1.28 -0.71 2.17
CA ARG A 113 -2.60 -0.50 2.77
C ARG A 113 -3.73 -1.19 2.01
N TYR A 114 -3.68 -1.20 0.68
CA TYR A 114 -4.66 -1.90 -0.16
C TYR A 114 -4.66 -3.41 0.15
N PHE A 115 -3.49 -4.05 0.19
CA PHE A 115 -3.36 -5.47 0.52
C PHE A 115 -3.68 -5.79 2.00
N SER A 116 -3.54 -4.81 2.89
CA SER A 116 -4.04 -4.89 4.28
C SER A 116 -5.55 -4.59 4.41
N GLN A 117 -6.30 -4.53 3.31
CA GLN A 117 -7.75 -4.24 3.25
C GLN A 117 -8.14 -2.84 3.80
N ARG A 118 -7.17 -1.92 3.91
CA ARG A 118 -7.37 -0.53 4.32
C ARG A 118 -7.54 0.35 3.09
N PHE A 119 -8.66 0.19 2.39
CA PHE A 119 -8.91 0.84 1.09
C PHE A 119 -8.99 2.37 1.17
N VAL A 120 -9.67 2.93 2.17
CA VAL A 120 -9.77 4.40 2.34
C VAL A 120 -8.39 5.03 2.58
N PRO A 121 -7.57 4.56 3.54
CA PRO A 121 -6.20 5.04 3.71
C PRO A 121 -5.26 4.79 2.52
N ALA A 122 -5.52 3.76 1.71
CA ALA A 122 -4.77 3.50 0.48
C ALA A 122 -5.09 4.56 -0.60
N LEU A 123 -6.37 4.87 -0.77
CA LEU A 123 -6.84 5.88 -1.71
C LEU A 123 -6.30 7.28 -1.38
N GLU A 124 -6.22 7.63 -0.10
CA GLU A 124 -5.55 8.88 0.34
C GLU A 124 -4.09 8.94 -0.12
N ALA A 125 -3.34 7.85 0.01
CA ALA A 125 -1.95 7.80 -0.42
C ALA A 125 -1.81 7.93 -1.95
N PHE A 126 -2.71 7.33 -2.74
CA PHE A 126 -2.71 7.49 -4.20
C PHE A 126 -3.13 8.88 -4.64
N ASN A 127 -4.11 9.50 -3.97
CA ASN A 127 -4.53 10.87 -4.25
C ASN A 127 -3.39 11.87 -4.03
N PHE A 128 -2.59 11.69 -2.97
CA PHE A 128 -1.39 12.50 -2.75
C PHE A 128 -0.44 12.45 -3.97
N ILE A 129 -0.27 11.27 -4.58
CA ILE A 129 0.57 11.10 -5.78
C ILE A 129 -0.03 11.82 -7.01
N LEU A 130 -1.35 11.86 -7.11
CA LEU A 130 -2.03 12.52 -8.23
C LEU A 130 -1.95 14.05 -8.12
N GLU A 131 -2.07 14.59 -6.91
CA GLU A 131 -2.07 16.02 -6.61
C GLU A 131 -0.67 16.64 -6.70
N ASN A 132 0.34 16.04 -6.07
CA ASN A 132 1.64 16.70 -5.88
C ASN A 132 2.65 16.50 -7.02
N HIS A 133 2.44 15.55 -7.93
CA HIS A 133 3.52 15.12 -8.84
C HIS A 133 3.42 15.79 -10.21
N THR A 134 4.52 15.79 -10.95
CA THR A 134 4.60 16.29 -12.35
C THR A 134 5.09 15.22 -13.33
N LYS A 135 5.59 14.08 -12.84
CA LYS A 135 6.05 12.97 -13.70
C LYS A 135 4.90 12.06 -14.10
N ASN A 136 4.73 11.87 -15.41
CA ASN A 136 3.59 11.13 -15.97
C ASN A 136 3.53 9.65 -15.53
N GLY A 137 4.65 8.93 -15.55
CA GLY A 137 4.62 7.47 -15.33
C GLY A 137 4.12 7.01 -13.95
N LEU A 138 4.43 7.75 -12.88
CA LEU A 138 3.95 7.44 -11.53
C LEU A 138 2.48 7.82 -11.34
N LYS A 139 2.01 8.89 -12.01
CA LYS A 139 0.60 9.27 -11.99
C LYS A 139 -0.28 8.24 -12.66
N ASP A 140 0.16 7.69 -13.79
CA ASP A 140 -0.59 6.66 -14.50
C ASP A 140 -0.71 5.39 -13.65
N GLN A 141 0.36 5.00 -12.96
CA GLN A 141 0.31 3.90 -11.99
C GLN A 141 -0.66 4.21 -10.84
N ALA A 142 -0.54 5.38 -10.20
CA ALA A 142 -1.42 5.77 -9.10
C ALA A 142 -2.90 5.81 -9.52
N ARG A 143 -3.20 6.25 -10.75
CA ARG A 143 -4.56 6.24 -11.31
C ARG A 143 -5.10 4.82 -11.49
N VAL A 144 -4.27 3.88 -11.96
CA VAL A 144 -4.66 2.46 -12.05
C VAL A 144 -4.95 1.90 -10.67
N TRP A 145 -4.15 2.23 -9.67
CA TRP A 145 -4.37 1.78 -8.29
C TRP A 145 -5.60 2.40 -7.62
N GLN A 146 -5.91 3.66 -7.92
CA GLN A 146 -7.12 4.31 -7.43
C GLN A 146 -8.41 3.66 -7.99
N ALA A 147 -8.34 3.08 -9.19
CA ALA A 147 -9.47 2.45 -9.86
C ALA A 147 -9.66 0.96 -9.51
N LYS A 148 -8.75 0.39 -8.72
CA LYS A 148 -8.84 -0.98 -8.17
C LYS A 148 -9.68 -1.00 -6.90
#